data_AF-A0A847H9U1-F1
#
_entry.id   AF-A0A847H9U1-F1
#
_cell.length_a   1.000
_cell.length_b   1.000
_cell.length_c   1.000
_cell.angle_alpha   90.00
_cell.angle_beta   90.00
_cell.angle_gamma   90.00
#
_symmetry.space_group_name_H-M   'P 1'
#
loop_
_entity.id
_entity.type
_entity.pdbx_description
1 polymer ?
#
loop_
_entity_poly.entity_id
_entity_poly.type
_entity_poly.pdbx_seq_one_letter_code
_entity_poly.pdbx_strand_id
1 'polypeptide(L)'
;MASASNAKIQIESGQSLVSWESLADAGDHRIFNPTAAILSGVTPPEVRPDGVVTGVYLLSPGTDADKVNVAAFSAYSGGVLHNVSAATVSISRPATAVAKVCSITMDSSGDLAVEAGTDGSDADFVETRGAAGGPPLIPAGSIELGQVRVTASTPALITAAQILQNGQYTERADFPVFTVNNIGKGLSAKTAGETNAYVQFNEALPLSHGTGQTKGVYCQYYIPSFADIAKSQNFVPAETSHSISSTSYYGGATASSSESLGQASFTALLESGVSDFLVAQKNKTVTVKFFPNRNASGHIVTQGKLGIGRSFPVDDQIQAACTITAEVASAEFSS
;
A
#
# COMPACT_ATOMS: atom_id res chain seq x y z
N MET A 1 10.22 -18.44 38.37
CA MET A 1 10.23 -18.96 37.00
C MET A 1 9.10 -18.27 36.24
N ALA A 2 9.40 -17.57 35.15
CA ALA A 2 8.35 -16.96 34.33
C ALA A 2 7.59 -18.08 33.59
N SER A 3 6.25 -18.04 33.61
CA SER A 3 5.42 -18.99 32.87
C SER A 3 4.27 -18.26 32.17
N ALA A 4 3.84 -18.79 31.02
CA ALA A 4 2.68 -18.32 30.28
C ALA A 4 1.36 -18.91 30.80
N SER A 5 1.29 -19.24 32.09
CA SER A 5 0.10 -19.88 32.70
C SER A 5 -1.16 -19.01 32.67
N ASN A 6 -1.00 -17.69 32.54
CA ASN A 6 -2.08 -16.71 32.38
C ASN A 6 -2.20 -16.20 30.93
N ALA A 7 -1.72 -16.97 29.94
CA ALA A 7 -1.77 -16.57 28.54
C ALA A 7 -3.17 -16.66 27.93
N LYS A 8 -3.34 -16.01 26.78
CA LYS A 8 -4.59 -16.01 26.01
C LYS A 8 -4.30 -16.04 24.52
N ILE A 9 -5.08 -16.81 23.78
CA ILE A 9 -5.14 -16.73 22.31
C ILE A 9 -6.47 -16.11 21.90
N GLN A 10 -6.42 -15.20 20.95
CA GLN A 10 -7.59 -14.71 20.24
C GLN A 10 -7.47 -15.01 18.76
N ILE A 11 -8.60 -15.23 18.10
CA ILE A 11 -8.68 -15.42 16.66
C ILE A 11 -9.74 -14.48 16.09
N GLU A 12 -9.49 -14.04 14.87
CA GLU A 12 -10.45 -13.25 14.10
C GLU A 12 -11.80 -13.98 13.98
N SER A 13 -12.88 -13.27 14.32
CA SER A 13 -14.25 -13.79 14.40
C SER A 13 -15.26 -12.98 13.61
N GLY A 14 -14.85 -11.82 13.12
CA GLY A 14 -15.66 -10.92 12.32
C GLY A 14 -14.78 -9.79 11.79
N GLN A 15 -15.37 -8.94 10.96
CA GLN A 15 -14.66 -7.86 10.30
C GLN A 15 -15.60 -6.66 10.05
N SER A 16 -15.08 -5.44 10.18
CA SER A 16 -15.81 -4.22 9.83
C SER A 16 -15.13 -3.50 8.68
N LEU A 17 -15.89 -3.12 7.66
CA LEU A 17 -15.39 -2.40 6.49
C LEU A 17 -15.00 -0.96 6.84
N VAL A 18 -13.82 -0.56 6.39
CA VAL A 18 -13.41 0.84 6.24
C VAL A 18 -13.37 1.14 4.75
N SER A 19 -14.22 2.05 4.30
CA SER A 19 -14.37 2.41 2.89
C SER A 19 -13.45 3.58 2.52
N TRP A 20 -12.55 3.35 1.56
CA TRP A 20 -11.71 4.37 0.90
C TRP A 20 -11.11 5.42 1.84
N GLU A 21 -10.43 4.97 2.89
CA GLU A 21 -9.69 5.85 3.78
C GLU A 21 -8.46 6.42 3.07
N SER A 22 -8.20 7.72 3.27
CA SER A 22 -6.92 8.35 2.90
C SER A 22 -5.83 7.90 3.85
N LEU A 23 -4.78 7.28 3.32
CA LEU A 23 -3.66 6.79 4.10
C LEU A 23 -2.71 7.93 4.47
N ALA A 24 -2.20 7.92 5.70
CA ALA A 24 -1.25 8.91 6.18
C ALA A 24 0.17 8.59 5.69
N ASP A 25 0.85 9.56 5.08
CA ASP A 25 2.27 9.45 4.74
C ASP A 25 3.13 9.42 6.01
N ALA A 26 4.03 8.44 6.12
CA ALA A 26 4.98 8.32 7.23
C ALA A 26 6.10 9.39 7.18
N GLY A 27 6.13 10.22 6.14
CA GLY A 27 7.07 11.32 5.91
C GLY A 27 8.23 10.97 4.97
N ASP A 28 8.34 9.70 4.56
CA ASP A 28 9.32 9.25 3.58
C ASP A 28 8.75 9.18 2.15
N HIS A 29 7.46 9.47 2.00
CA HIS A 29 6.72 9.44 0.73
C HIS A 29 6.67 8.03 0.10
N ARG A 30 6.99 6.99 0.87
CA ARG A 30 7.01 5.58 0.45
C ARG A 30 6.07 4.74 1.26
N ILE A 31 5.96 5.00 2.55
CA ILE A 31 5.14 4.26 3.50
C ILE A 31 3.90 5.08 3.81
N PHE A 32 2.74 4.46 3.59
CA PHE A 32 1.43 5.04 3.83
C PHE A 32 0.65 4.15 4.80
N ASN A 33 0.19 4.74 5.90
CA ASN A 33 -0.42 4.04 7.01
C ASN A 33 -1.95 4.20 7.03
N PRO A 34 -2.72 3.09 7.08
CA PRO A 34 -4.11 3.14 7.52
C PRO A 34 -4.19 3.46 9.02
N THR A 35 -5.33 3.99 9.45
CA THR A 35 -5.60 4.21 10.89
C THR A 35 -5.66 2.90 11.67
N ALA A 36 -6.11 1.80 11.04
CA ALA A 36 -6.14 0.50 11.68
C ALA A 36 -4.75 -0.12 11.85
N ALA A 37 -4.45 -0.59 13.07
CA ALA A 37 -3.17 -1.23 13.36
C ALA A 37 -2.99 -2.56 12.60
N ILE A 38 -4.08 -3.28 12.34
CA ILE A 38 -4.09 -4.57 11.66
C ILE A 38 -5.26 -4.59 10.66
N LEU A 39 -5.00 -5.07 9.45
CA LEU A 39 -6.00 -5.35 8.42
C LEU A 39 -6.31 -6.85 8.42
N SER A 40 -7.59 -7.18 8.25
CA SER A 40 -8.02 -8.56 8.06
C SER A 40 -7.42 -9.14 6.78
N GLY A 41 -6.92 -10.38 6.87
CA GLY A 41 -6.46 -11.15 5.72
C GLY A 41 -7.55 -12.00 5.07
N VAL A 42 -8.77 -12.00 5.61
CA VAL A 42 -9.91 -12.77 5.07
C VAL A 42 -10.33 -12.20 3.72
N THR A 43 -10.46 -10.87 3.66
CA THR A 43 -10.70 -10.12 2.41
C THR A 43 -9.50 -9.21 2.18
N PRO A 44 -8.72 -9.41 1.11
CA PRO A 44 -7.57 -8.56 0.83
C PRO A 44 -7.97 -7.08 0.74
N PRO A 45 -7.16 -6.16 1.27
CA PRO A 45 -7.39 -4.74 1.12
C PRO A 45 -7.23 -4.33 -0.36
N GLU A 46 -8.04 -3.36 -0.79
CA GLU A 46 -7.97 -2.76 -2.11
C GLU A 46 -7.34 -1.36 -1.98
N VAL A 47 -6.21 -1.14 -2.65
CA VAL A 47 -5.50 0.14 -2.62
C VAL A 47 -5.69 0.85 -3.95
N ARG A 48 -6.09 2.13 -3.88
CA ARG A 48 -6.27 3.03 -5.01
C ARG A 48 -5.46 4.30 -4.79
N PRO A 49 -4.20 4.31 -5.23
CA PRO A 49 -3.47 5.56 -5.38
C PRO A 49 -4.16 6.41 -6.45
N ASP A 50 -4.21 7.71 -6.21
CA ASP A 50 -4.62 8.70 -7.19
C ASP A 50 -3.78 8.52 -8.45
N GLY A 51 -4.42 8.52 -9.62
CA GLY A 51 -3.73 8.38 -10.90
C GLY A 51 -4.56 7.73 -12.01
N VAL A 52 -4.03 7.82 -13.23
CA VAL A 52 -4.58 7.16 -14.43
C VAL A 52 -4.54 5.65 -14.27
N VAL A 53 -5.66 5.00 -14.59
CA VAL A 53 -5.89 3.54 -14.52
C VAL A 53 -5.89 2.93 -15.91
N THR A 54 -6.58 3.56 -16.87
CA THR A 54 -6.61 3.12 -18.26
C THR A 54 -6.23 4.24 -19.19
N GLY A 55 -5.58 3.89 -20.29
CA GLY A 55 -5.06 4.84 -21.27
C GLY A 55 -3.57 5.13 -21.08
N VAL A 56 -2.87 5.23 -22.19
CA VAL A 56 -1.45 5.61 -22.28
C VAL A 56 -1.34 6.63 -23.41
N TYR A 57 -0.40 7.57 -23.29
CA TYR A 57 -0.22 8.63 -24.28
C TYR A 57 -1.51 9.40 -24.58
N LEU A 58 -2.12 9.94 -23.51
CA LEU A 58 -3.44 10.58 -23.56
C LEU A 58 -3.46 11.90 -24.34
N LEU A 59 -2.31 12.56 -24.48
CA LEU A 59 -2.21 13.90 -25.03
C LEU A 59 -1.74 13.88 -26.49
N SER A 60 -2.35 14.72 -27.32
CA SER A 60 -1.92 14.95 -28.71
C SER A 60 -2.13 16.40 -29.13
N PRO A 61 -1.40 16.90 -30.14
CA PRO A 61 -1.64 18.22 -30.71
C PRO A 61 -3.11 18.46 -31.09
N GLY A 62 -3.64 19.61 -30.70
CA GLY A 62 -4.92 20.11 -31.22
C GLY A 62 -4.82 20.63 -32.65
N THR A 63 -5.95 20.92 -33.26
CA THR A 63 -6.04 21.49 -34.62
C THR A 63 -5.96 23.02 -34.65
N ASP A 64 -6.11 23.67 -33.49
CA ASP A 64 -6.08 25.13 -33.34
C ASP A 64 -4.90 25.57 -32.44
N ALA A 65 -4.59 26.87 -32.51
CA ALA A 65 -3.54 27.46 -31.69
C ALA A 65 -3.77 27.16 -30.20
N ASP A 66 -2.70 26.73 -29.53
CA ASP A 66 -2.63 26.52 -28.08
C ASP A 66 -3.60 25.45 -27.55
N LYS A 67 -4.11 24.58 -28.44
CA LYS A 67 -4.98 23.47 -28.07
C LYS A 67 -4.23 22.15 -27.98
N VAL A 68 -4.63 21.33 -27.01
CA VAL A 68 -4.19 19.95 -26.83
C VAL A 68 -5.41 19.06 -26.69
N ASN A 69 -5.43 17.98 -27.45
CA ASN A 69 -6.47 16.95 -27.36
C ASN A 69 -6.10 15.95 -26.29
N VAL A 70 -7.08 15.59 -25.46
CA VAL A 70 -7.00 14.56 -24.43
C VAL A 70 -7.91 13.41 -24.85
N ALA A 71 -7.34 12.21 -25.02
CA ALA A 71 -8.09 10.99 -25.28
C ALA A 71 -8.96 10.61 -24.07
N ALA A 72 -9.98 9.77 -24.27
CA ALA A 72 -10.77 9.25 -23.15
C ALA A 72 -9.92 8.30 -22.28
N PHE A 73 -10.14 8.33 -20.97
CA PHE A 73 -9.38 7.54 -19.99
C PHE A 73 -10.21 7.27 -18.74
N SER A 74 -9.66 6.47 -17.83
CA SER A 74 -10.17 6.35 -16.47
C SER A 74 -9.05 6.63 -15.47
N ALA A 75 -9.38 7.24 -14.34
CA ALA A 75 -8.44 7.56 -13.27
C ALA A 75 -9.09 7.41 -11.90
N TYR A 76 -8.29 7.10 -10.89
CA TYR A 76 -8.70 7.23 -9.50
C TYR A 76 -8.38 8.63 -8.99
N SER A 77 -9.33 9.23 -8.29
CA SER A 77 -9.12 10.40 -7.43
C SER A 77 -9.95 10.21 -6.16
N GLY A 78 -9.35 10.36 -4.98
CA GLY A 78 -10.09 10.23 -3.73
C GLY A 78 -10.63 8.82 -3.46
N GLY A 79 -10.03 7.78 -4.05
CA GLY A 79 -10.55 6.40 -4.04
C GLY A 79 -11.72 6.13 -5.00
N VAL A 80 -12.21 7.14 -5.73
CA VAL A 80 -13.31 7.04 -6.70
C VAL A 80 -12.77 6.85 -8.11
N LEU A 81 -13.39 5.96 -8.90
CA LEU A 81 -13.08 5.80 -10.32
C LEU A 81 -13.86 6.81 -11.16
N HIS A 82 -13.14 7.65 -11.90
CA HIS A 82 -13.70 8.56 -12.89
C HIS A 82 -13.48 7.99 -14.29
N ASN A 83 -14.52 8.05 -15.14
CA ASN A 83 -14.42 7.78 -16.57
C ASN A 83 -14.53 9.12 -17.30
N VAL A 84 -13.43 9.59 -17.88
CA VAL A 84 -13.32 10.91 -18.48
C VAL A 84 -13.44 10.79 -19.99
N SER A 85 -14.34 11.58 -20.57
CA SER A 85 -14.53 11.62 -22.02
C SER A 85 -13.41 12.41 -22.70
N ALA A 86 -13.12 12.06 -23.96
CA ALA A 86 -12.15 12.82 -24.75
C ALA A 86 -12.60 14.28 -24.91
N ALA A 87 -11.66 15.22 -24.80
CA ALA A 87 -11.92 16.64 -24.97
C ALA A 87 -10.68 17.39 -25.42
N THR A 88 -10.83 18.68 -25.69
CA THR A 88 -9.72 19.57 -26.05
C THR A 88 -9.58 20.65 -25.00
N VAL A 89 -8.37 20.82 -24.50
CA VAL A 89 -8.02 21.85 -23.50
C VAL A 89 -7.13 22.92 -24.13
N SER A 90 -7.01 24.06 -23.45
CA SER A 90 -6.21 25.20 -23.93
C SER A 90 -5.09 25.48 -22.95
N ILE A 91 -3.88 25.64 -23.44
CA ILE A 91 -2.74 26.09 -22.63
C ILE A 91 -2.59 27.60 -22.70
N SER A 92 -1.93 28.17 -21.68
CA SER A 92 -1.48 29.56 -21.74
C SER A 92 -0.03 29.61 -22.21
N ARG A 93 0.30 30.56 -23.09
CA ARG A 93 1.67 30.87 -23.46
C ARG A 93 2.37 31.76 -22.41
N PRO A 94 3.71 31.85 -22.45
CA PRO A 94 4.45 32.86 -21.70
C PRO A 94 4.12 34.27 -22.21
N ALA A 95 4.22 35.27 -21.32
CA ALA A 95 3.97 36.66 -21.67
C ALA A 95 5.03 37.21 -22.64
N THR A 96 6.27 36.71 -22.52
CA THR A 96 7.41 37.02 -23.41
C THR A 96 8.03 35.72 -23.94
N ALA A 97 9.08 35.82 -24.75
CA ALA A 97 9.75 34.64 -25.31
C ALA A 97 10.64 33.93 -24.26
N VAL A 98 10.00 33.28 -23.27
CA VAL A 98 10.62 32.58 -22.14
C VAL A 98 9.93 31.24 -21.89
N ALA A 99 10.58 30.32 -21.18
CA ALA A 99 10.07 28.99 -20.88
C ALA A 99 8.81 29.05 -20.01
N LYS A 100 7.81 28.24 -20.37
CA LYS A 100 6.63 27.96 -19.56
C LYS A 100 6.20 26.52 -19.73
N VAL A 101 5.83 25.89 -18.63
CA VAL A 101 5.30 24.53 -18.59
C VAL A 101 3.85 24.60 -18.11
N CYS A 102 2.94 23.99 -18.86
CA CYS A 102 1.55 23.80 -18.44
C CYS A 102 1.33 22.32 -18.15
N SER A 103 0.74 21.99 -17.00
CA SER A 103 0.33 20.62 -16.67
C SER A 103 -1.12 20.44 -17.06
N ILE A 104 -1.40 19.39 -17.85
CA ILE A 104 -2.76 18.97 -18.16
C ILE A 104 -3.19 17.99 -17.08
N THR A 105 -4.31 18.28 -16.42
CA THR A 105 -4.76 17.52 -15.26
C THR A 105 -6.21 17.07 -15.40
N MET A 106 -6.56 16.06 -14.62
CA MET A 106 -7.94 15.81 -14.21
C MET A 106 -8.11 16.34 -12.78
N ASP A 107 -9.14 17.12 -12.50
CA ASP A 107 -9.45 17.55 -11.13
C ASP A 107 -10.14 16.44 -10.31
N SER A 108 -10.40 16.72 -9.03
CA SER A 108 -11.04 15.77 -8.11
C SER A 108 -12.51 15.45 -8.45
N SER A 109 -13.14 16.19 -9.37
CA SER A 109 -14.50 15.91 -9.85
C SER A 109 -14.49 15.04 -11.12
N GLY A 110 -13.32 14.81 -11.71
CA GLY A 110 -13.17 14.11 -12.99
C GLY A 110 -13.20 15.02 -14.21
N ASP A 111 -13.11 16.34 -14.01
CA ASP A 111 -13.10 17.32 -15.10
C ASP A 111 -11.66 17.62 -15.53
N LEU A 112 -11.46 17.96 -16.81
CA LEU A 112 -10.15 18.31 -17.34
C LEU A 112 -9.81 19.76 -17.02
N ALA A 113 -8.60 19.97 -16.52
CA ALA A 113 -8.05 21.28 -16.18
C ALA A 113 -6.63 21.46 -16.75
N VAL A 114 -6.18 22.72 -16.76
CA VAL A 114 -4.82 23.08 -17.18
C VAL A 114 -4.24 24.01 -16.12
N GLU A 115 -3.17 23.55 -15.50
CA GLU A 115 -2.41 24.35 -14.54
C GLU A 115 -1.24 24.99 -15.28
N ALA A 116 -1.13 26.31 -15.21
CA ALA A 116 -0.04 27.05 -15.84
C ALA A 116 1.10 27.29 -14.83
N GLY A 117 2.32 26.91 -15.21
CA GLY A 117 3.53 27.28 -14.48
C GLY A 117 3.85 28.77 -14.59
N THR A 118 4.75 29.23 -13.71
CA THR A 118 5.28 30.59 -13.75
C THR A 118 6.26 30.73 -14.92
N ASP A 119 6.19 31.86 -15.64
CA ASP A 119 7.13 32.18 -16.73
C ASP A 119 8.59 32.18 -16.23
N GLY A 120 9.50 31.60 -17.01
CA GLY A 120 10.94 31.60 -16.75
C GLY A 120 11.59 32.97 -16.99
N SER A 121 12.88 33.07 -16.66
CA SER A 121 13.71 34.23 -16.99
C SER A 121 14.20 34.25 -18.44
N ASP A 122 14.29 33.07 -19.06
CA ASP A 122 14.85 32.79 -20.37
C ASP A 122 14.12 31.59 -20.99
N ALA A 123 14.62 31.06 -22.11
CA ALA A 123 13.99 29.96 -22.83
C ALA A 123 14.32 28.55 -22.29
N ASP A 124 15.12 28.44 -21.23
CA ASP A 124 15.53 27.16 -20.66
C ASP A 124 14.48 26.64 -19.67
N PHE A 125 14.11 25.37 -19.81
CA PHE A 125 13.14 24.72 -18.91
C PHE A 125 13.80 24.32 -17.61
N VAL A 126 13.07 24.54 -16.51
CA VAL A 126 13.47 24.13 -15.17
C VAL A 126 12.71 22.85 -14.80
N GLU A 127 13.39 21.84 -14.29
CA GLU A 127 12.71 20.59 -13.87
C GLU A 127 12.09 20.69 -12.46
N THR A 128 12.53 21.66 -11.66
CA THR A 128 12.00 21.90 -10.31
C THR A 128 10.55 22.39 -10.39
N ARG A 129 9.63 21.61 -9.81
CA ARG A 129 8.22 21.96 -9.76
C ARG A 129 7.97 23.20 -8.89
N GLY A 130 7.08 24.08 -9.34
CA GLY A 130 6.75 25.35 -8.71
C GLY A 130 7.75 26.48 -8.98
N ALA A 131 8.91 26.19 -9.60
CA ALA A 131 9.87 27.21 -9.99
C ALA A 131 9.45 27.90 -11.30
N ALA A 132 9.94 29.14 -11.49
CA ALA A 132 9.82 29.85 -12.76
C ALA A 132 10.47 29.05 -13.90
N GLY A 133 9.77 28.91 -15.03
CA GLY A 133 10.20 28.10 -16.17
C GLY A 133 10.03 26.59 -15.99
N GLY A 134 9.51 26.14 -14.84
CA GLY A 134 9.27 24.73 -14.54
C GLY A 134 7.81 24.33 -14.42
N PRO A 135 7.53 23.02 -14.20
CA PRO A 135 6.17 22.52 -14.08
C PRO A 135 5.47 23.14 -12.87
N PRO A 136 4.17 23.46 -12.93
CA PRO A 136 3.42 23.96 -11.78
C PRO A 136 3.25 22.86 -10.72
N LEU A 137 3.06 23.27 -9.47
CA LEU A 137 2.41 22.42 -8.47
C LEU A 137 0.93 22.31 -8.83
N ILE A 138 0.39 21.10 -8.90
CA ILE A 138 -1.01 20.87 -9.26
C ILE A 138 -1.89 20.83 -8.00
N PRO A 139 -3.20 21.10 -8.08
CA PRO A 139 -4.06 21.04 -6.90
C PRO A 139 -4.06 19.65 -6.24
N ALA A 140 -4.25 19.61 -4.92
CA ALA A 140 -4.42 18.35 -4.20
C ALA A 140 -5.64 17.58 -4.74
N GLY A 141 -5.50 16.27 -4.94
CA GLY A 141 -6.54 15.41 -5.52
C GLY A 141 -6.70 15.51 -7.05
N SER A 142 -5.98 16.42 -7.71
CA SER A 142 -5.87 16.42 -9.18
C SER A 142 -4.86 15.36 -9.64
N ILE A 143 -4.96 14.92 -10.89
CA ILE A 143 -4.09 13.91 -11.50
C ILE A 143 -3.35 14.51 -12.69
N GLU A 144 -2.02 14.46 -12.72
CA GLU A 144 -1.25 14.90 -13.89
C GLU A 144 -1.33 13.89 -15.05
N LEU A 145 -1.82 14.33 -16.20
CA LEU A 145 -1.89 13.51 -17.43
C LEU A 145 -0.64 13.67 -18.30
N GLY A 146 -0.02 14.84 -18.23
CA GLY A 146 1.16 15.23 -19.00
C GLY A 146 1.43 16.71 -18.90
N GLN A 147 2.54 17.13 -19.50
CA GLN A 147 3.02 18.51 -19.53
C GLN A 147 3.13 19.01 -20.97
N VAL A 148 2.91 20.30 -21.16
CA VAL A 148 3.10 21.02 -22.42
C VAL A 148 4.14 22.11 -22.18
N ARG A 149 5.24 22.07 -22.94
CA ARG A 149 6.40 22.96 -22.78
C ARG A 149 6.51 23.92 -23.95
N VAL A 150 6.44 25.21 -23.69
CA VAL A 150 6.45 26.26 -24.72
C VAL A 150 7.39 27.41 -24.34
N THR A 151 8.00 28.06 -25.33
CA THR A 151 8.86 29.24 -25.16
C THR A 151 8.40 30.47 -25.95
N ALA A 152 7.58 30.27 -26.98
CA ALA A 152 7.04 31.36 -27.79
C ALA A 152 5.79 31.97 -27.15
N SER A 153 5.70 33.30 -27.11
CA SER A 153 4.55 34.06 -26.58
C SER A 153 3.41 34.23 -27.57
N THR A 154 3.65 34.02 -28.86
CA THR A 154 2.65 34.17 -29.92
C THR A 154 1.82 32.88 -30.10
N PRO A 155 0.48 32.96 -30.22
CA PRO A 155 -0.37 31.80 -30.48
C PRO A 155 0.10 30.98 -31.69
N ALA A 156 0.21 29.66 -31.51
CA ALA A 156 0.62 28.73 -32.54
C ALA A 156 0.14 27.31 -32.23
N LEU A 157 0.16 26.43 -33.23
CA LEU A 157 -0.13 25.01 -33.01
C LEU A 157 0.89 24.40 -32.04
N ILE A 158 0.41 23.56 -31.13
CA ILE A 158 1.26 22.73 -30.28
C ILE A 158 1.82 21.60 -31.13
N THR A 159 3.11 21.32 -30.99
CA THR A 159 3.77 20.19 -31.67
C THR A 159 3.88 19.00 -30.73
N ALA A 160 3.98 17.79 -31.29
CA ALA A 160 4.16 16.59 -30.47
C ALA A 160 5.42 16.63 -29.59
N ALA A 161 6.48 17.30 -30.04
CA ALA A 161 7.72 17.47 -29.27
C ALA A 161 7.56 18.38 -28.04
N GLN A 162 6.53 19.22 -28.03
CA GLN A 162 6.20 20.08 -26.89
C GLN A 162 5.34 19.35 -25.84
N ILE A 163 4.84 18.15 -26.14
CA ILE A 163 4.00 17.35 -25.25
C ILE A 163 4.87 16.27 -24.59
N LEU A 164 4.96 16.33 -23.28
CA LEU A 164 5.66 15.39 -22.43
C LEU A 164 4.60 14.59 -21.67
N GLN A 165 4.62 13.27 -21.82
CA GLN A 165 3.61 12.39 -21.24
C GLN A 165 4.20 10.99 -21.03
N ASN A 166 3.51 10.19 -20.21
CA ASN A 166 3.95 8.89 -19.72
C ASN A 166 5.19 8.96 -18.81
N GLY A 167 5.52 7.85 -18.16
CA GLY A 167 6.62 7.78 -17.20
C GLY A 167 6.45 8.81 -16.08
N GLN A 168 7.47 9.62 -15.84
CA GLN A 168 7.46 10.66 -14.80
C GLN A 168 6.50 11.83 -15.05
N TYR A 169 5.94 11.97 -16.26
CA TYR A 169 5.05 13.08 -16.62
C TYR A 169 3.57 12.75 -16.46
N THR A 170 3.22 11.50 -16.14
CA THR A 170 1.84 11.07 -15.95
C THR A 170 1.72 10.34 -14.61
N GLU A 171 0.81 10.80 -13.77
CA GLU A 171 0.49 10.14 -12.52
C GLU A 171 -0.38 8.92 -12.80
N ARG A 172 0.18 7.73 -12.60
CA ARG A 172 -0.51 6.45 -12.78
C ARG A 172 -0.91 5.87 -11.44
N ALA A 173 -2.07 5.20 -11.38
CA ALA A 173 -2.53 4.55 -10.16
C ALA A 173 -1.65 3.35 -9.76
N ASP A 174 -1.06 2.67 -10.74
CA ASP A 174 -0.26 1.46 -10.57
C ASP A 174 1.26 1.70 -10.60
N PHE A 175 1.69 2.96 -10.60
CA PHE A 175 3.11 3.33 -10.55
C PHE A 175 3.38 4.48 -9.56
N PRO A 176 4.45 4.43 -8.75
CA PRO A 176 5.32 3.28 -8.51
C PRO A 176 4.56 2.05 -7.97
N VAL A 177 5.14 0.85 -8.07
CA VAL A 177 4.47 -0.37 -7.60
C VAL A 177 4.52 -0.44 -6.08
N PHE A 178 3.47 -0.99 -5.47
CA PHE A 178 3.35 -1.07 -4.03
C PHE A 178 3.06 -2.49 -3.54
N THR A 179 3.31 -2.72 -2.25
CA THR A 179 2.92 -3.92 -1.51
C THR A 179 2.11 -3.51 -0.28
N VAL A 180 1.30 -4.44 0.24
CA VAL A 180 0.50 -4.22 1.44
C VAL A 180 0.98 -5.17 2.53
N ASN A 181 1.24 -4.64 3.72
CA ASN A 181 1.55 -5.40 4.92
C ASN A 181 0.36 -5.28 5.89
N ASN A 182 -0.39 -6.36 6.04
CA ASN A 182 -1.65 -6.37 6.80
C ASN A 182 -1.45 -6.27 8.32
N ILE A 183 -0.32 -6.75 8.84
CA ILE A 183 -0.06 -6.75 10.29
C ILE A 183 1.06 -5.79 10.69
N GLY A 184 1.93 -5.38 9.75
CA GLY A 184 3.14 -4.62 10.07
C GLY A 184 4.30 -5.48 10.57
N LYS A 185 5.33 -4.82 11.11
CA LYS A 185 6.54 -5.45 11.65
C LYS A 185 6.65 -5.33 13.17
N GLY A 186 5.68 -4.69 13.82
CA GLY A 186 5.63 -4.55 15.28
C GLY A 186 6.91 -3.95 15.85
N LEU A 187 7.45 -4.55 16.91
CA LEU A 187 8.69 -4.16 17.58
C LEU A 187 9.94 -4.39 16.72
N SER A 188 9.85 -5.16 15.64
CA SER A 188 10.93 -5.39 14.68
C SER A 188 10.97 -4.35 13.55
N ALA A 189 10.07 -3.38 13.56
CA ALA A 189 10.02 -2.28 12.60
C ALA A 189 11.29 -1.42 12.64
N LYS A 190 11.84 -1.08 11.46
CA LYS A 190 13.01 -0.19 11.38
C LYS A 190 12.64 1.28 11.42
N THR A 191 11.43 1.60 10.98
CA THR A 191 10.85 2.95 11.01
C THR A 191 9.47 2.88 11.65
N ALA A 192 9.02 3.98 12.24
CA ALA A 192 7.72 4.03 12.93
C ALA A 192 6.54 3.71 12.00
N GLY A 193 6.64 4.04 10.71
CA GLY A 193 5.63 3.73 9.69
C GLY A 193 5.48 2.22 9.41
N GLU A 194 6.44 1.38 9.81
CA GLU A 194 6.35 -0.07 9.60
C GLU A 194 5.80 -0.85 10.80
N THR A 195 5.55 -0.19 11.94
CA THR A 195 5.12 -0.87 13.17
C THR A 195 3.76 -1.56 12.99
N ASN A 196 2.79 -0.84 12.46
CA ASN A 196 1.43 -1.32 12.21
C ASN A 196 1.26 -1.70 10.74
N ALA A 197 0.03 -2.04 10.31
CA ALA A 197 -0.27 -2.20 8.90
C ALA A 197 0.18 -0.99 8.07
N TYR A 198 0.63 -1.24 6.84
CA TYR A 198 1.09 -0.20 5.92
C TYR A 198 1.04 -0.64 4.45
N VAL A 199 0.97 0.36 3.56
CA VAL A 199 1.25 0.22 2.13
C VAL A 199 2.65 0.78 1.88
N GLN A 200 3.48 0.05 1.15
CA GLN A 200 4.85 0.46 0.82
C GLN A 200 5.06 0.47 -0.68
N PHE A 201 5.41 1.63 -1.21
CA PHE A 201 5.88 1.81 -2.57
C PHE A 201 7.35 1.44 -2.71
N ASN A 202 7.74 0.92 -3.88
CA ASN A 202 9.14 0.60 -4.18
C ASN A 202 10.02 1.86 -4.33
N GLU A 203 9.40 3.01 -4.61
CA GLU A 203 10.04 4.31 -4.76
C GLU A 203 9.20 5.40 -4.07
N ALA A 204 9.84 6.52 -3.74
CA ALA A 204 9.14 7.66 -3.13
C ALA A 204 8.20 8.29 -4.16
N LEU A 205 6.96 8.55 -3.75
CA LEU A 205 6.00 9.26 -4.57
C LEU A 205 6.50 10.70 -4.83
N PRO A 206 6.40 11.22 -6.07
CA PRO A 206 6.80 12.58 -6.37
C PRO A 206 5.98 13.62 -5.61
N LEU A 207 6.63 14.72 -5.19
CA LEU A 207 5.98 15.86 -4.55
C LEU A 207 5.38 16.82 -5.58
N SER A 208 4.31 16.38 -6.24
CA SER A 208 3.70 17.10 -7.37
C SER A 208 2.59 18.07 -7.00
N HIS A 209 2.00 17.95 -5.80
CA HIS A 209 0.74 18.63 -5.46
C HIS A 209 0.91 19.76 -4.45
N GLY A 210 0.07 20.79 -4.54
CA GLY A 210 -0.11 21.81 -3.51
C GLY A 210 1.21 22.41 -3.03
N THR A 211 1.47 22.36 -1.72
CA THR A 211 2.73 22.83 -1.12
C THR A 211 3.81 21.76 -1.08
N GLY A 212 3.97 20.98 -2.17
CA GLY A 212 4.94 19.88 -2.26
C GLY A 212 4.48 18.63 -1.52
N GLN A 213 3.30 18.13 -1.86
CA GLN A 213 2.70 16.89 -1.37
C GLN A 213 2.72 15.82 -2.46
N THR A 214 2.64 14.56 -2.03
CA THR A 214 2.45 13.40 -2.91
C THR A 214 1.01 13.32 -3.43
N LYS A 215 0.79 12.49 -4.43
CA LYS A 215 -0.56 12.06 -4.82
C LYS A 215 -1.22 11.30 -3.67
N GLY A 216 -2.55 11.37 -3.57
CA GLY A 216 -3.29 10.67 -2.52
C GLY A 216 -3.17 9.14 -2.66
N VAL A 217 -3.14 8.44 -1.53
CA VAL A 217 -3.21 6.97 -1.48
C VAL A 217 -4.42 6.58 -0.65
N TYR A 218 -5.35 5.86 -1.25
CA TYR A 218 -6.59 5.46 -0.59
C TYR A 218 -6.67 3.95 -0.46
N CYS A 219 -7.28 3.47 0.62
CA CYS A 219 -7.43 2.04 0.85
C CYS A 219 -8.83 1.72 1.37
N GLN A 220 -9.44 0.69 0.80
CA GLN A 220 -10.59 0.02 1.36
C GLN A 220 -10.11 -1.29 2.00
N TYR A 221 -10.41 -1.46 3.28
CA TYR A 221 -9.93 -2.62 4.03
C TYR A 221 -10.91 -3.00 5.14
N TYR A 222 -10.60 -4.08 5.85
CA TYR A 222 -11.42 -4.59 6.94
C TYR A 222 -10.64 -4.61 8.25
N ILE A 223 -11.23 -4.10 9.32
CA ILE A 223 -10.67 -4.20 10.68
C ILE A 223 -11.16 -5.52 11.30
N PRO A 224 -10.26 -6.41 11.75
CA PRO A 224 -10.65 -7.67 12.36
C PRO A 224 -11.19 -7.47 13.78
N SER A 225 -12.29 -8.16 14.11
CA SER A 225 -12.79 -8.31 15.48
C SER A 225 -12.41 -9.68 16.03
N PHE A 226 -11.93 -9.73 17.27
CA PHE A 226 -11.32 -10.93 17.85
C PHE A 226 -12.23 -11.60 18.90
N ALA A 227 -12.22 -12.94 18.90
CA ALA A 227 -12.83 -13.77 19.93
C ALA A 227 -11.74 -14.59 20.66
N ASP A 228 -11.92 -14.80 21.96
CA ASP A 228 -11.00 -15.60 22.77
C ASP A 228 -11.18 -17.10 22.47
N ILE A 229 -10.06 -17.82 22.34
CA ILE A 229 -10.07 -19.29 22.33
C ILE A 229 -9.94 -19.75 23.79
N ALA A 230 -11.08 -20.10 24.41
CA ALA A 230 -11.19 -20.25 25.87
C ALA A 230 -10.22 -21.27 26.48
N LYS A 231 -9.97 -22.39 25.79
CA LYS A 231 -9.07 -23.46 26.25
C LYS A 231 -8.02 -23.72 25.18
N SER A 232 -6.86 -23.07 25.32
CA SER A 232 -5.74 -23.21 24.39
C SER A 232 -4.40 -23.28 25.10
N GLN A 233 -3.43 -23.94 24.49
CA GLN A 233 -2.09 -24.13 25.04
C GLN A 233 -1.03 -24.23 23.95
N ASN A 234 0.24 -24.09 24.36
CA ASN A 234 1.43 -24.34 23.54
C ASN A 234 1.47 -23.51 22.24
N PHE A 235 1.24 -22.20 22.34
CA PHE A 235 1.43 -21.32 21.19
C PHE A 235 2.90 -21.28 20.77
N VAL A 236 3.14 -21.42 19.47
CA VAL A 236 4.44 -21.24 18.83
C VAL A 236 4.24 -20.20 17.72
N PRO A 237 4.98 -19.09 17.71
CA PRO A 237 4.92 -18.10 16.63
C PRO A 237 5.51 -18.63 15.32
N ALA A 238 5.10 -18.02 14.20
CA ALA A 238 5.78 -18.20 12.92
C ALA A 238 7.07 -17.37 12.92
N GLU A 239 8.22 -18.03 12.87
CA GLU A 239 9.54 -17.40 12.94
C GLU A 239 10.45 -17.87 11.80
N THR A 240 11.36 -17.00 11.36
CA THR A 240 12.40 -17.35 10.40
C THR A 240 13.55 -18.06 11.11
N SER A 241 13.73 -19.34 10.80
CA SER A 241 14.87 -20.13 11.27
C SER A 241 16.03 -20.02 10.28
N HIS A 242 17.23 -19.83 10.81
CA HIS A 242 18.48 -19.78 10.05
C HIS A 242 19.28 -21.06 10.31
N SER A 243 19.74 -21.72 9.26
CA SER A 243 20.64 -22.86 9.35
C SER A 243 21.96 -22.55 8.66
N ILE A 244 23.06 -22.96 9.27
CA ILE A 244 24.41 -22.85 8.71
C ILE A 244 24.96 -24.25 8.55
N SER A 245 25.40 -24.59 7.34
CA SER A 245 26.14 -25.83 7.08
C SER A 245 27.53 -25.47 6.57
N SER A 246 28.56 -26.12 7.10
CA SER A 246 29.95 -25.86 6.71
C SER A 246 30.64 -27.15 6.30
N THR A 247 31.31 -27.12 5.15
CA THR A 247 32.22 -28.19 4.73
C THR A 247 33.65 -27.74 4.98
N SER A 248 34.31 -28.38 5.95
CA SER A 248 35.72 -28.14 6.25
C SER A 248 36.62 -28.83 5.22
N TYR A 249 37.71 -28.17 4.82
CA TYR A 249 38.77 -28.72 3.99
C TYR A 249 40.14 -28.36 4.61
N TYR A 250 41.21 -29.03 4.20
CA TYR A 250 42.54 -28.69 4.71
C TYR A 250 42.90 -27.24 4.32
N GLY A 251 43.02 -26.36 5.31
CA GLY A 251 43.31 -24.94 5.11
C GLY A 251 42.10 -24.00 5.12
N GLY A 252 40.88 -24.48 5.40
CA GLY A 252 39.71 -23.60 5.55
C GLY A 252 38.36 -24.32 5.68
N ALA A 253 37.28 -23.55 5.57
CA ALA A 253 35.91 -24.06 5.50
C ALA A 253 35.08 -23.18 4.57
N THR A 254 34.18 -23.81 3.80
CA THR A 254 33.15 -23.11 3.03
C THR A 254 31.83 -23.25 3.76
N ALA A 255 31.18 -22.12 4.08
CA ALA A 255 29.88 -22.09 4.74
C ALA A 255 28.76 -21.77 3.74
N SER A 256 27.60 -22.39 3.94
CA SER A 256 26.33 -21.96 3.35
C SER A 256 25.33 -21.66 4.46
N SER A 257 24.48 -20.66 4.22
CA SER A 257 23.33 -20.37 5.08
C SER A 257 22.03 -20.57 4.31
N SER A 258 21.00 -21.04 5.00
CA SER A 258 19.63 -21.18 4.47
C SER A 258 18.63 -20.68 5.50
N GLU A 259 17.57 -20.03 5.02
CA GLU A 259 16.50 -19.46 5.82
C GLU A 259 15.17 -20.14 5.48
N SER A 260 14.34 -20.41 6.50
CA SER A 260 13.02 -20.99 6.31
C SER A 260 12.02 -20.39 7.30
N LEU A 261 10.82 -20.08 6.83
CA LEU A 261 9.71 -19.61 7.67
C LEU A 261 8.95 -20.80 8.26
N GLY A 262 8.92 -20.89 9.59
CA GLY A 262 8.11 -21.86 10.32
C GLY A 262 6.62 -21.48 10.35
N GLN A 263 5.74 -22.46 10.49
CA GLN A 263 4.32 -22.21 10.74
C GLN A 263 4.09 -21.86 12.21
N ALA A 264 3.17 -20.94 12.49
CA ALA A 264 2.69 -20.78 13.85
C ALA A 264 1.77 -21.95 14.22
N SER A 265 1.69 -22.29 15.50
CA SER A 265 0.81 -23.36 15.96
C SER A 265 0.29 -23.15 17.38
N PHE A 266 -0.80 -23.83 17.72
CA PHE A 266 -1.29 -23.98 19.08
C PHE A 266 -2.20 -25.20 19.18
N THR A 267 -2.51 -25.64 20.40
CA THR A 267 -3.53 -26.65 20.65
C THR A 267 -4.76 -26.01 21.27
N ALA A 268 -5.95 -26.33 20.77
CA ALA A 268 -7.22 -25.93 21.35
C ALA A 268 -7.98 -27.14 21.85
N LEU A 269 -8.56 -27.05 23.05
CA LEU A 269 -9.54 -28.03 23.54
C LEU A 269 -10.92 -27.62 23.02
N LEU A 270 -11.61 -28.57 22.39
CA LEU A 270 -12.90 -28.39 21.74
C LEU A 270 -13.99 -29.02 22.59
N GLU A 271 -15.21 -28.49 22.50
CA GLU A 271 -16.38 -29.05 23.18
C GLU A 271 -16.91 -30.26 22.42
N SER A 272 -17.13 -30.11 21.12
CA SER A 272 -17.70 -31.15 20.26
C SER A 272 -16.75 -31.61 19.16
N GLY A 273 -15.82 -30.75 18.75
CA GLY A 273 -15.00 -30.95 17.57
C GLY A 273 -15.73 -30.74 16.24
N VAL A 274 -17.02 -30.37 16.24
CA VAL A 274 -17.86 -30.27 15.04
C VAL A 274 -18.48 -28.88 14.90
N SER A 275 -19.20 -28.39 15.92
CA SER A 275 -19.89 -27.10 15.91
C SER A 275 -19.09 -25.95 16.52
N ASP A 276 -17.89 -26.23 17.04
CA ASP A 276 -17.00 -25.24 17.62
C ASP A 276 -16.65 -24.15 16.60
N PHE A 277 -16.71 -22.88 17.01
CA PHE A 277 -16.43 -21.72 16.15
C PHE A 277 -15.07 -21.84 15.42
N LEU A 278 -14.04 -22.32 16.12
CA LEU A 278 -12.70 -22.52 15.57
C LEU A 278 -12.71 -23.51 14.38
N VAL A 279 -13.54 -24.55 14.44
CA VAL A 279 -13.66 -25.56 13.38
C VAL A 279 -14.26 -24.94 12.11
N ALA A 280 -15.17 -23.97 12.24
CA ALA A 280 -15.76 -23.25 11.11
C ALA A 280 -14.74 -22.34 10.37
N GLN A 281 -13.57 -22.08 10.98
CA GLN A 281 -12.48 -21.32 10.38
C GLN A 281 -11.45 -22.19 9.65
N LYS A 282 -11.64 -23.52 9.62
CA LYS A 282 -10.72 -24.44 8.94
C LYS A 282 -10.50 -24.03 7.47
N ASN A 283 -9.25 -24.05 7.03
CA ASN A 283 -8.78 -23.71 5.69
C ASN A 283 -9.02 -22.26 5.25
N LYS A 284 -9.47 -21.38 6.15
CA LYS A 284 -9.60 -19.94 5.86
C LYS A 284 -8.34 -19.19 6.31
N THR A 285 -8.09 -18.04 5.71
CA THR A 285 -7.12 -17.08 6.26
C THR A 285 -7.68 -16.54 7.56
N VAL A 286 -6.87 -16.49 8.60
CA VAL A 286 -7.23 -15.98 9.92
C VAL A 286 -6.11 -15.11 10.46
N THR A 287 -6.48 -14.16 11.31
CA THR A 287 -5.54 -13.41 12.14
C THR A 287 -5.63 -13.94 13.57
N VAL A 288 -4.49 -14.31 14.16
CA VAL A 288 -4.37 -14.83 15.53
C VAL A 288 -3.53 -13.87 16.36
N LYS A 289 -4.01 -13.56 17.57
CA LYS A 289 -3.25 -12.84 18.59
C LYS A 289 -2.92 -13.77 19.75
N PHE A 290 -1.66 -13.82 20.14
CA PHE A 290 -1.22 -14.48 21.36
C PHE A 290 -0.74 -13.46 22.39
N PHE A 291 -1.31 -13.52 23.58
CA PHE A 291 -0.92 -12.71 24.73
C PHE A 291 -0.22 -13.63 25.74
N PRO A 292 1.09 -13.47 25.98
CA PRO A 292 1.80 -14.25 27.01
C PRO A 292 1.21 -14.06 28.42
N ASN A 293 0.56 -12.90 28.65
CA ASN A 293 -0.20 -12.60 29.85
C ASN A 293 -1.48 -11.86 29.44
N ARG A 294 -2.65 -12.43 29.73
CA ARG A 294 -3.96 -11.87 29.34
C ARG A 294 -4.27 -10.48 29.92
N ASN A 295 -3.57 -10.08 30.97
CA ASN A 295 -3.74 -8.77 31.63
C ASN A 295 -2.73 -7.73 31.13
N ALA A 296 -1.80 -8.12 30.26
CA ALA A 296 -0.84 -7.23 29.64
C ALA A 296 -1.25 -6.93 28.19
N SER A 297 -0.78 -5.80 27.67
CA SER A 297 -1.01 -5.37 26.29
C SER A 297 -0.08 -6.05 25.28
N GLY A 298 1.09 -6.48 25.74
CA GLY A 298 2.09 -7.13 24.90
C GLY A 298 1.57 -8.41 24.26
N HIS A 299 1.65 -8.48 22.92
CA HIS A 299 1.08 -9.60 22.16
C HIS A 299 1.85 -9.89 20.87
N ILE A 300 1.64 -11.08 20.33
CA ILE A 300 2.17 -11.55 19.05
C ILE A 300 1.01 -11.71 18.08
N VAL A 301 1.17 -11.23 16.85
CA VAL A 301 0.17 -11.35 15.78
C VAL A 301 0.72 -12.25 14.68
N THR A 302 -0.08 -13.23 14.27
CA THR A 302 0.20 -14.05 13.09
C THR A 302 -1.01 -14.05 12.17
N GLN A 303 -0.80 -13.86 10.86
CA GLN A 303 -1.85 -13.96 9.85
C GLN A 303 -1.48 -15.03 8.82
N GLY A 304 -2.43 -15.91 8.50
CA GLY A 304 -2.19 -16.99 7.55
C GLY A 304 -3.34 -17.99 7.47
N LYS A 305 -3.16 -19.06 6.68
CA LYS A 305 -4.20 -20.08 6.47
C LYS A 305 -4.26 -21.07 7.63
N LEU A 306 -5.43 -21.25 8.22
CA LEU A 306 -5.64 -22.15 9.36
C LEU A 306 -5.78 -23.63 8.95
N GLY A 307 -4.80 -24.45 9.31
CA GLY A 307 -4.90 -25.90 9.34
C GLY A 307 -5.45 -26.40 10.68
N ILE A 308 -6.32 -27.42 10.65
CA ILE A 308 -6.88 -28.05 11.86
C ILE A 308 -6.81 -29.58 11.73
N GLY A 309 -6.05 -30.21 12.63
CA GLY A 309 -6.05 -31.65 12.89
C GLY A 309 -6.76 -31.97 14.21
N ARG A 310 -7.91 -32.65 14.15
CA ARG A 310 -8.73 -32.99 15.33
C ARG A 310 -8.43 -34.39 15.85
N SER A 311 -8.49 -34.56 17.16
CA SER A 311 -8.42 -35.85 17.84
C SER A 311 -9.65 -36.03 18.74
N PHE A 312 -10.22 -37.24 18.73
CA PHE A 312 -11.40 -37.63 19.53
C PHE A 312 -11.04 -38.81 20.44
N PRO A 313 -10.23 -38.58 21.49
CA PRO A 313 -9.84 -39.63 22.43
C PRO A 313 -11.05 -40.10 23.27
N VAL A 314 -11.00 -41.35 23.74
CA VAL A 314 -12.06 -41.95 24.59
C VAL A 314 -11.93 -41.51 26.04
N ASP A 315 -10.69 -41.36 26.54
CA ASP A 315 -10.37 -41.09 27.94
C ASP A 315 -9.73 -39.71 28.16
N ASP A 316 -9.89 -38.78 27.21
CA ASP A 316 -9.32 -37.42 27.29
C ASP A 316 -10.21 -36.39 26.57
N GLN A 317 -9.88 -35.10 26.67
CA GLN A 317 -10.62 -34.02 26.05
C GLN A 317 -10.45 -34.01 24.51
N ILE A 318 -11.53 -33.73 23.77
CA ILE A 318 -11.46 -33.50 22.32
C ILE A 318 -10.57 -32.28 22.06
N GLN A 319 -9.62 -32.40 21.13
CA GLN A 319 -8.66 -31.35 20.86
C GLN A 319 -8.39 -31.15 19.37
N ALA A 320 -7.87 -29.97 19.03
CA ALA A 320 -7.37 -29.62 17.72
C ALA A 320 -5.94 -29.11 17.79
N ALA A 321 -5.05 -29.75 17.04
CA ALA A 321 -3.78 -29.16 16.64
C ALA A 321 -4.05 -28.14 15.52
N CYS A 322 -3.80 -26.87 15.82
CA CYS A 322 -4.01 -25.76 14.91
C CYS A 322 -2.65 -25.29 14.36
N THR A 323 -2.55 -25.16 13.04
CA THR A 323 -1.37 -24.58 12.38
C THR A 323 -1.80 -23.37 11.56
N ILE A 324 -0.96 -22.34 11.53
CA ILE A 324 -1.18 -21.15 10.72
C ILE A 324 -0.05 -21.07 9.72
N THR A 325 -0.36 -21.34 8.46
CA THR A 325 0.58 -21.17 7.34
C THR A 325 0.61 -19.70 6.97
N ALA A 326 1.55 -18.96 7.56
CA ALA A 326 1.79 -17.55 7.30
C ALA A 326 2.77 -17.36 6.12
N GLU A 327 2.60 -16.26 5.39
CA GLU A 327 3.52 -15.86 4.31
C GLU A 327 4.65 -14.95 4.82
N VAL A 328 4.49 -14.42 6.04
CA VAL A 328 5.47 -13.58 6.75
C VAL A 328 5.61 -14.06 8.20
N ALA A 329 6.72 -13.69 8.85
CA ALA A 329 6.92 -13.95 10.27
C ALA A 329 5.85 -13.24 11.13
N SER A 330 5.66 -13.74 12.34
CA SER A 330 4.79 -13.10 13.32
C SER A 330 5.39 -11.77 13.76
N ALA A 331 4.53 -10.83 14.13
CA ALA A 331 4.96 -9.51 14.60
C ALA A 331 4.60 -9.34 16.08
N GLU A 332 5.54 -8.82 16.88
CA GLU A 332 5.35 -8.53 18.29
C GLU A 332 4.93 -7.08 18.52
N PHE A 333 4.02 -6.86 19.46
CA PHE A 333 3.50 -5.53 19.81
C PHE A 333 3.58 -5.33 21.31
N SER A 334 3.87 -4.10 21.74
CA SER A 334 3.80 -3.70 23.15
C SER A 334 2.41 -3.17 23.54
N SER A 335 1.59 -2.76 22.57
CA SER A 335 0.23 -2.24 22.72
C SER A 335 -0.60 -2.49 21.48
#